data_AF-A0A7S2L9M4-F1
#
_entry.id   AF-A0A7S2L9M4-F1
#
_cell.length_a   1.000
_cell.length_b   1.000
_cell.length_c   1.000
_cell.angle_alpha   90.00
_cell.angle_beta   90.00
_cell.angle_gamma   90.00
#
_symmetry.space_group_name_H-M   'P 1'
#
loop_
_entity.id
_entity.type
_entity.pdbx_description
1 polymer ?
#
loop_
_entity_poly.entity_id
_entity_poly.type
_entity_poly.pdbx_seq_one_letter_code
_entity_poly.pdbx_strand_id
1 'polypeptide(L)'
;AIASPRIRWGAVDLVVSTPAKFCEDLEQFKADGMFPACIVLDEADALFQGVNRGHIFDIIASLRPRLKVRQMEEPRSRLPDLIPTQFVFAAATMLHIGPFSPGNMIIERFCTAHTVETPRFHRLPSGLGQDGLRWIPGSDDWERRVDQLIELLRATPCERTLVFVNSLHNCHVLLKFLRGSGWPVVSFMKGHLGRMGPRFK
;
A
#
# COMPACT_ATOMS: atom_id res chain seq x y z
N ALA A 1 -25.39 9.36 13.00
CA ALA A 1 -24.40 9.24 11.92
C ALA A 1 -23.34 10.32 12.14
N ILE A 2 -22.12 9.94 12.50
CA ILE A 2 -21.01 10.89 12.68
C ILE A 2 -20.47 11.20 11.28
N ALA A 3 -21.01 12.25 10.67
CA ALA A 3 -20.48 12.78 9.43
C ALA A 3 -19.15 13.47 9.75
N SER A 4 -18.04 12.90 9.26
CA SER A 4 -16.78 13.64 9.15
C SER A 4 -17.08 14.96 8.42
N PRO A 5 -16.53 16.12 8.84
CA PRO A 5 -16.69 17.38 8.12
C PRO A 5 -16.20 17.15 6.69
N ARG A 6 -17.16 16.94 5.78
CA ARG A 6 -16.92 16.46 4.42
C ARG A 6 -15.95 17.42 3.75
N ILE A 7 -14.81 16.90 3.30
CA ILE A 7 -13.86 17.64 2.46
C ILE A 7 -14.69 18.29 1.35
N ARG A 8 -14.67 19.61 1.25
CA ARG A 8 -15.28 20.31 0.12
C ARG A 8 -14.27 20.21 -1.01
N TRP A 9 -14.48 19.26 -1.90
CA TRP A 9 -13.70 19.15 -3.13
C TRP A 9 -13.83 20.48 -3.89
N GLY A 10 -12.74 20.99 -4.45
CA GLY A 10 -12.66 22.36 -4.98
C GLY A 10 -12.22 23.44 -3.99
N ALA A 11 -12.18 23.16 -2.68
CA ALA A 11 -11.56 24.05 -1.68
C ALA A 11 -10.09 23.68 -1.37
N VAL A 12 -9.57 22.62 -2.01
CA VAL A 12 -8.23 22.08 -1.84
C VAL A 12 -7.66 21.63 -3.18
N ASP A 13 -6.35 21.76 -3.35
CA ASP A 13 -5.65 21.35 -4.58
C ASP A 13 -5.37 19.84 -4.63
N LEU A 14 -5.29 19.19 -3.47
CA LEU A 14 -4.93 17.78 -3.34
C LEU A 14 -5.78 17.08 -2.29
N VAL A 15 -6.26 15.88 -2.62
CA VAL A 15 -7.01 15.01 -1.71
C VAL A 15 -6.36 13.64 -1.66
N VAL A 16 -6.11 13.16 -0.43
CA VAL A 16 -5.67 11.79 -0.18
C VAL A 16 -6.85 11.01 0.40
N SER A 17 -7.22 9.91 -0.27
CA SER A 17 -8.37 9.11 0.11
C SER A 17 -8.14 7.62 -0.19
N THR A 18 -8.94 6.76 0.42
CA THR A 18 -8.98 5.33 0.07
C THR A 18 -9.96 5.10 -1.09
N PRO A 19 -9.79 4.04 -1.89
CA PRO A 19 -10.66 3.79 -3.06
C PRO A 19 -12.14 3.76 -2.73
N ALA A 20 -12.53 3.08 -1.64
CA ALA A 20 -13.92 3.01 -1.21
C ALA A 20 -14.47 4.42 -0.91
N LYS A 21 -13.72 5.23 -0.16
CA LYS A 21 -14.19 6.55 0.24
C LYS A 21 -14.26 7.52 -0.94
N PHE A 22 -13.26 7.48 -1.81
CA PHE A 22 -13.28 8.26 -3.05
C PHE A 22 -14.45 7.89 -3.95
N CYS A 23 -14.78 6.59 -4.08
CA CYS A 23 -15.89 6.13 -4.89
C CYS A 23 -17.25 6.64 -4.38
N GLU A 24 -17.48 6.64 -3.06
CA GLU A 24 -18.70 7.23 -2.45
C GLU A 24 -18.83 8.73 -2.78
N ASP A 25 -17.71 9.42 -2.68
CA ASP A 25 -17.64 10.87 -2.81
C ASP A 25 -17.76 11.31 -4.30
N LEU A 26 -17.31 10.47 -5.24
CA LEU A 26 -17.29 10.74 -6.68
C LEU A 26 -18.67 11.05 -7.29
N GLU A 27 -19.72 10.34 -6.85
CA GLU A 27 -21.08 10.58 -7.35
C GLU A 27 -21.58 11.98 -6.99
N GLN A 28 -21.19 12.48 -5.81
CA GLN A 28 -21.54 13.84 -5.40
C GLN A 28 -20.82 14.88 -6.26
N PHE A 29 -19.54 14.68 -6.58
CA PHE A 29 -18.76 15.66 -7.35
C PHE A 29 -19.13 15.74 -8.82
N LYS A 30 -19.54 14.61 -9.41
CA LYS A 30 -20.09 14.61 -10.75
C LYS A 30 -21.32 15.51 -10.85
N ALA A 31 -22.18 15.50 -9.84
CA ALA A 31 -23.35 16.37 -9.78
C ALA A 31 -22.96 17.86 -9.70
N ASP A 32 -21.86 18.17 -9.00
CA ASP A 32 -21.31 19.53 -8.87
C ASP A 32 -20.42 19.93 -10.07
N GLY A 33 -20.24 19.07 -11.08
CA GLY A 33 -19.40 19.33 -12.26
C GLY A 33 -17.90 19.40 -11.95
N MET A 34 -17.47 18.88 -10.80
CA MET A 34 -16.06 18.89 -10.39
C MET A 34 -15.38 17.57 -10.74
N PHE A 35 -14.29 17.67 -11.50
CA PHE A 35 -13.51 16.51 -11.94
C PHE A 35 -12.03 16.71 -11.58
N PRO A 36 -11.35 15.66 -11.08
CA PRO A 36 -9.92 15.76 -10.86
C PRO A 36 -9.19 15.86 -12.19
N ALA A 37 -8.22 16.77 -12.28
CA ALA A 37 -7.31 16.83 -13.42
C ALA A 37 -6.37 15.62 -13.46
N CYS A 38 -6.00 15.08 -12.29
CA CYS A 38 -5.11 13.94 -12.15
C CYS A 38 -5.54 13.02 -10.99
N ILE A 39 -5.41 11.71 -11.19
CA ILE A 39 -5.53 10.68 -10.16
C ILE A 39 -4.23 9.92 -10.06
N VAL A 40 -3.72 9.78 -8.84
CA VAL A 40 -2.58 8.94 -8.51
C VAL A 40 -3.06 7.74 -7.73
N LEU A 41 -2.80 6.54 -8.25
CA LEU A 41 -3.02 5.28 -7.56
C LEU A 41 -1.68 4.78 -7.04
N ASP A 42 -1.44 4.99 -5.75
CA ASP A 42 -0.27 4.46 -5.04
C ASP A 42 -0.48 2.98 -4.68
N GLU A 43 0.60 2.20 -4.65
CA GLU A 43 0.56 0.74 -4.52
C GLU A 43 -0.43 0.07 -5.49
N ALA A 44 -0.38 0.46 -6.77
CA ALA A 44 -1.35 0.00 -7.77
C ALA A 44 -1.38 -1.53 -7.90
N ASP A 45 -0.24 -2.20 -7.76
CA ASP A 45 -0.18 -3.67 -7.71
C ASP A 45 -1.07 -4.27 -6.61
N ALA A 46 -1.02 -3.73 -5.40
CA ALA A 46 -1.90 -4.13 -4.30
C ALA A 46 -3.37 -3.73 -4.55
N LEU A 47 -3.63 -2.54 -5.10
CA LEU A 47 -4.98 -2.05 -5.37
C LEU A 47 -5.73 -2.89 -6.41
N PHE A 48 -5.04 -3.36 -7.45
CA PHE A 48 -5.65 -4.16 -8.52
C PHE A 48 -5.77 -5.65 -8.16
N GLN A 49 -5.01 -6.16 -7.18
CA GLN A 49 -5.09 -7.54 -6.70
C GLN A 49 -5.95 -7.71 -5.44
N GLY A 50 -6.16 -6.63 -4.67
CA GLY A 50 -6.83 -6.66 -3.38
C GLY A 50 -8.35 -6.47 -3.42
N VAL A 51 -8.93 -6.31 -2.23
CA VAL A 51 -10.38 -6.11 -2.01
C VAL A 51 -10.92 -4.81 -2.64
N ASN A 52 -10.05 -3.82 -2.85
CA ASN A 52 -10.43 -2.52 -3.41
C ASN A 52 -10.58 -2.52 -4.93
N ARG A 53 -10.30 -3.65 -5.60
CA ARG A 53 -10.30 -3.74 -7.07
C ARG A 53 -11.61 -3.27 -7.71
N GLY A 54 -12.75 -3.60 -7.10
CA GLY A 54 -14.08 -3.16 -7.58
C GLY A 54 -14.19 -1.64 -7.64
N HIS A 55 -13.90 -0.97 -6.52
CA HIS A 55 -13.93 0.49 -6.43
C HIS A 55 -13.00 1.16 -7.44
N ILE A 56 -11.81 0.61 -7.67
CA ILE A 56 -10.88 1.14 -8.68
C ILE A 56 -11.50 1.08 -10.09
N PHE A 57 -12.15 -0.02 -10.45
CA PHE A 57 -12.82 -0.11 -11.75
C PHE A 57 -14.01 0.83 -11.86
N ASP A 58 -14.77 1.03 -10.80
CA ASP A 58 -15.90 1.98 -10.78
C ASP A 58 -15.42 3.43 -10.94
N ILE A 59 -14.31 3.78 -10.29
CA ILE A 59 -13.65 5.09 -10.43
C ILE A 59 -13.17 5.29 -11.87
N ILE A 60 -12.47 4.31 -12.45
CA ILE A 60 -11.98 4.39 -13.83
C ILE A 60 -13.14 4.45 -14.83
N ALA A 61 -14.20 3.66 -14.63
CA ALA A 61 -15.39 3.68 -15.47
C ALA A 61 -16.10 5.03 -15.42
N SER A 62 -16.13 5.65 -14.24
CA SER A 62 -16.74 6.95 -13.99
C SER A 62 -16.01 8.11 -14.66
N LEU A 63 -14.68 8.12 -14.59
CA LEU A 63 -13.86 9.23 -15.06
C LEU A 63 -13.36 9.05 -16.49
N ARG A 64 -13.32 7.80 -16.97
CA ARG A 64 -12.90 7.47 -18.32
C ARG A 64 -13.79 6.36 -18.89
N PRO A 65 -15.08 6.61 -19.12
CA PRO A 65 -16.03 5.59 -19.58
C PRO A 65 -15.57 4.91 -20.87
N ARG A 66 -15.86 3.61 -21.02
CA ARG A 66 -15.68 2.92 -22.31
C ARG A 66 -16.74 3.45 -23.26
N LEU A 67 -16.32 3.91 -24.43
CA LEU A 67 -17.26 4.17 -25.51
C LEU A 67 -17.93 2.85 -25.89
N LYS A 68 -19.26 2.85 -25.99
CA LYS A 68 -20.00 1.66 -26.41
C LYS A 68 -19.54 1.28 -27.82
N VAL A 69 -19.33 -0.01 -28.04
CA VAL A 69 -19.10 -0.54 -29.38
C VAL A 69 -20.40 -0.35 -30.16
N ARG A 70 -20.36 0.55 -31.14
CA ARG A 70 -21.51 0.91 -31.95
C ARG A 70 -22.00 -0.32 -32.73
N GLN A 71 -23.28 -0.63 -32.64
CA GLN A 71 -23.88 -1.62 -33.54
C GLN A 71 -24.05 -1.03 -34.95
N MET A 72 -24.09 -1.87 -35.99
CA MET A 72 -24.07 -1.39 -37.39
C MET A 72 -25.23 -0.45 -37.72
N GLU A 73 -26.36 -0.61 -37.04
CA GLU A 73 -27.61 0.13 -37.26
C GLU A 73 -27.76 1.37 -36.38
N GLU A 74 -26.88 1.58 -35.39
CA GLU A 74 -27.00 2.71 -34.47
C GLU A 74 -26.54 4.03 -35.12
N PRO A 75 -27.36 5.11 -35.04
CA PRO A 75 -26.98 6.41 -35.54
C PRO A 75 -25.75 6.93 -34.78
N ARG A 76 -24.86 7.64 -35.48
CA ARG A 76 -23.67 8.24 -34.86
C ARG A 76 -24.11 9.35 -33.90
N SER A 77 -23.94 9.12 -32.60
CA SER A 77 -24.07 10.16 -31.60
C SER A 77 -22.74 10.88 -31.39
N ARG A 78 -22.81 12.17 -31.03
CA ARG A 78 -21.64 12.93 -30.61
C ARG A 78 -21.09 12.31 -29.33
N LEU A 79 -19.76 12.14 -29.27
CA LEU A 79 -19.10 11.67 -28.05
C LEU A 79 -19.34 12.68 -26.92
N PRO A 80 -19.55 12.21 -25.68
CA PRO A 80 -19.66 13.11 -24.54
C PRO A 80 -18.38 13.93 -24.40
N ASP A 81 -18.53 15.23 -24.14
CA ASP A 81 -17.41 16.12 -23.82
C ASP A 81 -16.91 15.72 -22.41
N LEU A 82 -15.92 14.82 -22.37
CA LEU A 82 -15.28 14.39 -21.14
C LEU A 82 -14.10 15.31 -20.84
N ILE A 83 -14.05 15.83 -19.62
CA ILE A 83 -12.86 16.53 -19.13
C ILE A 83 -11.75 15.48 -18.98
N PRO A 84 -10.59 15.63 -19.64
CA PRO A 84 -9.53 14.65 -19.58
C PRO A 84 -8.92 14.59 -18.18
N THR A 85 -9.10 13.45 -17.49
CA THR A 85 -8.38 13.13 -16.24
C THR A 85 -7.14 12.31 -16.57
N GLN A 86 -5.98 12.79 -16.13
CA GLN A 86 -4.73 12.04 -16.17
C GLN A 86 -4.71 10.95 -15.10
N PHE A 87 -4.15 9.78 -15.41
CA PHE A 87 -3.95 8.70 -14.46
C PHE A 87 -2.46 8.40 -14.31
N VAL A 88 -2.02 8.30 -13.07
CA VAL A 88 -0.67 7.88 -12.69
C VAL A 88 -0.80 6.65 -11.80
N PHE A 89 -0.11 5.58 -12.19
CA PHE A 89 -0.08 4.31 -11.45
C PHE A 89 1.33 4.15 -10.87
N ALA A 90 1.44 4.22 -9.55
CA ALA A 90 2.69 3.98 -8.84
C ALA A 90 2.63 2.58 -8.21
N ALA A 91 3.62 1.74 -8.50
CA ALA A 91 3.67 0.37 -7.99
C ALA A 91 5.12 -0.10 -7.89
N ALA A 92 5.38 -1.00 -6.94
CA ALA A 92 6.68 -1.65 -6.79
C ALA A 92 6.82 -2.84 -7.75
N THR A 93 5.72 -3.57 -7.98
CA THR A 93 5.72 -4.81 -8.76
C THR A 93 4.55 -4.87 -9.75
N MET A 94 4.77 -4.42 -10.98
CA MET A 94 3.78 -4.56 -12.04
C MET A 94 3.94 -5.89 -12.77
N LEU A 95 3.06 -6.85 -12.46
CA LEU A 95 2.98 -8.11 -13.18
C LEU A 95 2.22 -7.95 -14.50
N HIS A 96 2.75 -8.57 -15.55
CA HIS A 96 2.18 -8.64 -16.89
C HIS A 96 1.83 -10.07 -17.32
N ILE A 97 1.75 -10.99 -16.36
CA ILE A 97 1.55 -12.42 -16.62
C ILE A 97 0.05 -12.72 -16.75
N GLY A 98 -0.41 -12.93 -17.99
CA GLY A 98 -1.79 -13.27 -18.31
C GLY A 98 -2.70 -12.05 -18.51
N PRO A 99 -3.90 -12.25 -19.10
CA PRO A 99 -4.78 -11.17 -19.55
C PRO A 99 -5.39 -10.35 -18.40
N PHE A 100 -5.51 -10.93 -17.21
CA PHE A 100 -6.08 -10.27 -16.03
C PHE A 100 -5.02 -9.75 -15.05
N SER A 101 -3.76 -9.67 -15.47
CA SER A 101 -2.71 -9.08 -14.66
C SER A 101 -2.87 -7.56 -14.60
N PRO A 102 -2.57 -6.90 -13.46
CA PRO A 102 -2.71 -5.46 -13.31
C PRO A 102 -2.03 -4.67 -14.44
N GLY A 103 -0.84 -5.09 -14.85
CA GLY A 103 -0.08 -4.44 -15.91
C GLY A 103 -0.79 -4.49 -17.27
N ASN A 104 -1.32 -5.66 -17.66
CA ASN A 104 -2.03 -5.79 -18.92
C ASN A 104 -3.37 -5.06 -18.89
N MET A 105 -4.09 -5.11 -17.76
CA MET A 105 -5.35 -4.37 -17.60
C MET A 105 -5.15 -2.86 -17.73
N ILE A 106 -4.06 -2.32 -17.17
CA ILE A 106 -3.72 -0.89 -17.30
C ILE A 106 -3.37 -0.58 -18.75
N ILE A 107 -2.48 -1.33 -19.39
CA ILE A 107 -2.06 -1.05 -20.78
C ILE A 107 -3.23 -1.13 -21.76
N GLU A 108 -4.08 -2.17 -21.65
CA GLU A 108 -5.27 -2.32 -22.49
C GLU A 108 -6.24 -1.15 -22.33
N ARG A 109 -6.43 -0.71 -21.08
CA ARG A 109 -7.35 0.38 -20.78
C ARG A 109 -6.75 1.72 -21.17
N PHE A 110 -5.47 1.94 -20.90
CA PHE A 110 -4.72 3.18 -21.04
C PHE A 110 -3.65 2.99 -22.12
N CYS A 111 -4.08 2.89 -23.37
CA CYS A 111 -3.18 2.69 -24.53
C CYS A 111 -2.14 3.80 -24.73
N THR A 112 -2.33 4.97 -24.13
CA THR A 112 -1.38 6.10 -24.14
C THR A 112 -0.48 6.13 -22.89
N ALA A 113 -0.55 5.12 -22.02
CA ALA A 113 0.29 5.06 -20.83
C ALA A 113 1.74 4.76 -21.20
N HIS A 114 2.66 5.40 -20.48
CA HIS A 114 4.09 5.15 -20.57
C HIS A 114 4.59 4.63 -19.23
N THR A 115 5.39 3.57 -19.26
CA THR A 115 6.03 3.03 -18.06
C THR A 115 7.31 3.80 -17.79
N VAL A 116 7.48 4.26 -16.55
CA VAL A 116 8.72 4.88 -16.07
C VAL A 116 9.25 4.01 -14.93
N GLU A 117 10.45 3.44 -15.13
CA GLU A 117 11.10 2.59 -14.13
C GLU A 117 12.27 3.32 -13.49
N THR A 118 12.31 3.34 -12.16
CA THR A 118 13.46 3.83 -11.40
C THR A 118 14.25 2.64 -10.86
N PRO A 119 15.40 2.29 -11.45
CA PRO A 119 16.18 1.15 -10.97
C PRO A 119 16.72 1.43 -9.55
N ARG A 120 16.74 0.39 -8.70
CA ARG A 120 17.43 0.28 -7.40
C ARG A 120 16.68 0.65 -6.11
N PHE A 121 15.39 1.00 -6.12
CA PHE A 121 14.68 1.30 -4.87
C PHE A 121 14.34 0.08 -3.98
N HIS A 122 14.42 -1.15 -4.51
CA HIS A 122 13.98 -2.38 -3.80
C HIS A 122 15.06 -3.45 -3.66
N ARG A 123 16.34 -3.14 -3.90
CA ARG A 123 17.41 -4.10 -3.62
C ARG A 123 17.96 -3.85 -2.23
N LEU A 124 18.02 -4.90 -1.42
CA LEU A 124 18.87 -4.89 -0.23
C LEU A 124 20.27 -4.43 -0.68
N PRO A 125 20.95 -3.55 0.08
CA PRO A 125 22.31 -3.14 -0.22
C PRO A 125 23.16 -4.37 -0.53
N SER A 126 24.03 -4.31 -1.54
CA SER A 126 24.87 -5.44 -1.95
C SER A 126 25.80 -5.96 -0.84
N GLY A 127 25.98 -5.21 0.26
CA GLY A 127 26.68 -5.63 1.47
C GLY A 127 25.84 -6.41 2.49
N LEU A 128 24.51 -6.47 2.32
CA LEU A 128 23.59 -7.40 3.01
C LEU A 128 23.48 -8.73 2.23
N GLY A 129 24.55 -9.13 1.54
CA GLY A 129 24.66 -10.39 0.83
C GLY A 129 24.63 -11.61 1.76
N GLN A 130 24.70 -12.81 1.19
CA GLN A 130 24.59 -14.10 1.89
C GLN A 130 25.43 -14.22 3.17
N ASP A 131 26.55 -13.50 3.28
CA ASP A 131 27.43 -13.47 4.45
C ASP A 131 26.83 -12.77 5.69
N GLY A 132 25.88 -11.84 5.49
CA GLY A 132 25.14 -11.17 6.56
C GLY A 132 23.86 -11.90 6.99
N LEU A 133 23.45 -12.93 6.24
CA LEU A 133 22.25 -13.72 6.52
C LEU A 133 22.63 -15.03 7.20
N ARG A 134 22.43 -15.08 8.52
CA ARG A 134 22.66 -16.31 9.31
C ARG A 134 21.34 -16.98 9.65
N TRP A 135 21.11 -18.16 9.09
CA TRP A 135 20.01 -19.03 9.50
C TRP A 135 20.42 -19.80 10.76
N ILE A 136 19.61 -19.71 11.80
CA ILE A 136 19.82 -20.44 13.06
C ILE A 136 18.61 -21.34 13.28
N PRO A 137 18.79 -22.64 13.56
CA PRO A 137 17.67 -23.52 13.90
C PRO A 137 17.03 -23.05 15.20
N GLY A 138 15.81 -22.51 15.11
CA GLY A 138 15.04 -22.07 16.26
C GLY A 138 14.38 -23.24 16.97
N SER A 139 14.41 -23.25 18.31
CA SER A 139 13.61 -24.20 19.10
C SER A 139 12.12 -23.88 19.02
N ASP A 140 11.23 -24.87 18.98
CA ASP A 140 9.78 -24.67 19.13
C ASP A 140 9.38 -24.26 20.56
N ASP A 141 10.25 -24.54 21.52
CA ASP A 141 10.12 -24.07 22.90
C ASP A 141 10.48 -22.59 23.01
N TRP A 142 9.60 -21.80 23.62
CA TRP A 142 9.76 -20.35 23.73
C TRP A 142 10.98 -19.96 24.57
N GLU A 143 11.16 -20.61 25.73
CA GLU A 143 12.24 -20.26 26.66
C GLU A 143 13.60 -20.51 26.02
N ARG A 144 13.77 -21.69 25.41
CA ARG A 144 15.00 -22.03 24.66
C ARG A 144 15.25 -21.08 23.50
N ARG A 145 14.20 -20.65 22.79
CA ARG A 145 14.34 -19.68 21.69
C ARG A 145 14.78 -18.30 22.19
N VAL A 146 14.30 -17.88 23.36
CA VAL A 146 14.74 -16.64 24.00
C VAL A 146 16.20 -16.75 24.44
N ASP A 147 16.60 -17.87 25.05
CA ASP A 147 18.00 -18.09 25.44
C ASP A 147 18.94 -18.04 24.23
N GLN A 148 18.57 -18.70 23.13
CA GLN A 148 19.30 -18.61 21.86
C GLN A 148 19.43 -17.17 21.35
N LEU A 149 18.38 -16.36 21.46
CA LEU A 149 18.42 -14.95 21.09
C LEU A 149 19.39 -14.16 22.00
N ILE A 150 19.38 -14.40 23.30
CA ILE A 150 20.28 -13.74 24.25
C ILE A 150 21.75 -14.09 23.95
N GLU A 151 22.03 -15.37 23.70
CA GLU A 151 23.35 -15.83 23.29
C GLU A 151 23.81 -15.12 22.01
N LEU A 152 22.92 -15.01 21.02
CA LEU A 152 23.22 -14.29 19.78
C LEU A 152 23.52 -12.81 20.03
N LEU A 153 22.68 -12.11 20.79
CA LEU A 153 22.88 -10.69 21.11
C LEU A 153 24.19 -10.43 21.85
N ARG A 154 24.62 -11.37 22.69
CA ARG A 154 25.92 -11.30 23.39
C ARG A 154 27.10 -11.60 22.45
N ALA A 155 26.95 -12.58 21.56
CA ALA A 155 28.00 -12.95 20.61
C ALA A 155 28.21 -11.91 19.50
N THR A 156 27.16 -11.17 19.14
CA THR A 156 27.20 -10.11 18.12
C THR A 156 26.62 -8.81 18.67
N PRO A 157 27.37 -8.10 19.53
CA PRO A 157 26.88 -6.86 20.12
C PRO A 157 26.76 -5.77 19.05
N CYS A 158 25.57 -5.17 18.94
CA CYS A 158 25.30 -4.03 18.07
C CYS A 158 24.52 -2.98 18.87
N GLU A 159 24.86 -1.70 18.71
CA GLU A 159 24.24 -0.60 19.48
C GLU A 159 22.73 -0.48 19.27
N ARG A 160 22.25 -0.82 18.06
CA ARG A 160 20.83 -0.72 17.69
C ARG A 160 20.40 -1.98 16.96
N THR A 161 19.86 -2.93 17.70
CA THR A 161 19.34 -4.18 17.16
C THR A 161 17.83 -4.14 17.07
N LEU A 162 17.28 -4.46 15.89
CA LEU A 162 15.85 -4.65 15.68
C LEU A 162 15.55 -6.16 15.73
N VAL A 163 14.67 -6.54 16.65
CA VAL A 163 14.19 -7.93 16.78
C VAL A 163 12.74 -7.97 16.32
N PHE A 164 12.48 -8.68 15.22
CA PHE A 164 11.13 -8.90 14.72
C PHE A 164 10.50 -10.11 15.38
N VAL A 165 9.23 -10.00 15.77
CA VAL A 165 8.48 -11.07 16.43
C VAL A 165 7.13 -11.22 15.73
N ASN A 166 6.70 -12.46 15.53
CA ASN A 166 5.51 -12.78 14.72
C ASN A 166 4.17 -12.45 15.40
N SER A 167 4.15 -12.11 16.69
CA SER A 167 2.90 -11.77 17.40
C SER A 167 3.09 -10.65 18.43
N LEU A 168 2.03 -9.87 18.63
CA LEU A 168 2.01 -8.80 19.62
C LEU A 168 2.19 -9.34 21.05
N HIS A 169 1.59 -10.50 21.33
CA HIS A 169 1.74 -11.18 22.62
C HIS A 169 3.20 -11.51 22.91
N ASN A 170 3.89 -12.17 21.97
CA ASN A 170 5.29 -12.54 22.14
C ASN A 170 6.20 -11.31 22.21
N CYS A 171 5.87 -10.23 21.49
CA CYS A 171 6.57 -8.96 21.60
C CYS A 171 6.50 -8.39 23.03
N HIS A 172 5.31 -8.40 23.66
CA HIS A 172 5.16 -7.95 25.05
C HIS A 172 5.90 -8.85 26.04
N VAL A 173 5.81 -10.17 25.89
CA VAL A 173 6.49 -11.14 26.75
C VAL A 173 8.00 -10.93 26.68
N LEU A 174 8.56 -10.87 25.47
CA LEU A 174 9.99 -10.65 25.23
C LEU A 174 10.45 -9.29 25.76
N LEU A 175 9.68 -8.23 25.54
CA LEU A 175 10.00 -6.89 26.05
C LEU A 175 10.10 -6.90 27.57
N LYS A 176 9.13 -7.51 28.26
CA LYS A 176 9.12 -7.60 29.73
C LYS A 176 10.31 -8.42 30.24
N PHE A 177 10.60 -9.54 29.59
CA PHE A 177 11.75 -10.38 29.94
C PHE A 177 13.07 -9.63 29.80
N LEU A 178 13.33 -9.02 28.63
CA LEU A 178 14.58 -8.29 28.37
C LEU A 178 14.76 -7.12 29.34
N ARG A 179 13.68 -6.39 29.62
CA ARG A 179 13.72 -5.30 30.61
C ARG A 179 13.96 -5.80 32.03
N GLY A 180 13.30 -6.89 32.43
CA GLY A 180 13.52 -7.52 33.74
C GLY A 180 14.98 -8.00 33.90
N SER A 181 15.60 -8.40 32.81
CA SER A 181 17.02 -8.77 32.71
C SER A 181 17.97 -7.58 32.53
N GLY A 182 17.48 -6.34 32.66
CA GLY A 182 18.30 -5.12 32.63
C GLY A 182 18.70 -4.63 31.25
N TRP A 183 18.15 -5.18 30.16
CA TRP A 183 18.50 -4.74 28.81
C TRP A 183 17.79 -3.43 28.42
N PRO A 184 18.46 -2.51 27.71
CA PRO A 184 17.88 -1.26 27.22
C PRO A 184 17.02 -1.53 25.97
N VAL A 185 15.74 -1.88 26.18
CA VAL A 185 14.82 -2.27 25.10
C VAL A 185 13.61 -1.35 24.96
N VAL A 186 13.17 -1.15 23.71
CA VAL A 186 11.99 -0.36 23.37
C VAL A 186 11.12 -1.14 22.39
N SER A 187 9.80 -1.11 22.59
CA SER A 187 8.86 -1.71 21.63
C SER A 187 8.28 -0.66 20.69
N PHE A 188 8.27 -0.96 19.39
CA PHE A 188 7.54 -0.21 18.38
C PHE A 188 6.22 -0.92 18.07
N MET A 189 5.13 -0.38 18.58
CA MET A 189 3.79 -0.96 18.40
C MET A 189 2.82 0.10 17.90
N LYS A 190 1.84 -0.34 17.11
CA LYS A 190 0.78 0.54 16.61
C LYS A 190 -0.02 1.11 17.79
N GLY A 191 -0.12 2.42 17.86
CA GLY A 191 -0.93 3.18 18.82
C GLY A 191 -2.43 2.86 18.69
N HIS A 192 -3.21 3.24 19.70
CA HIS A 192 -4.67 3.23 19.61
C HIS A 192 -5.20 4.14 18.48
N LEU A 193 -4.40 5.13 18.06
CA LEU A 193 -4.65 6.02 16.92
C LEU A 193 -3.99 5.54 15.61
N GLY A 194 -3.54 4.29 15.54
CA GLY A 194 -2.95 3.72 14.32
C GLY A 194 -1.53 4.18 13.98
N ARG A 195 -0.91 5.07 14.76
CA ARG A 195 0.47 5.56 14.55
C ARG A 195 1.49 4.62 15.18
N MET A 196 2.55 4.27 14.45
CA MET A 196 3.72 3.57 15.01
C MET A 196 4.56 4.55 15.84
N GLY A 197 4.90 4.20 17.07
CA GLY A 197 5.77 5.02 17.91
C GLY A 197 6.45 4.20 19.00
N PRO A 198 7.61 4.66 19.51
CA PRO A 198 8.28 4.01 20.63
C PRO A 198 7.40 4.12 21.87
N ARG A 199 7.13 3.00 22.54
CA ARG A 199 6.48 3.01 23.85
C ARG A 199 7.51 2.76 24.94
N PHE A 200 7.83 3.83 25.67
CA PHE A 200 8.52 3.79 26.96
C PHE A 200 7.45 3.69 28.05
N LYS A 201 6.80 2.53 28.17
CA LYS A 201 6.04 2.18 29.38
C LYS A 201 6.80 1.10 30.08
#